data_AF-A0A326U189-F1
#
_entry.id   AF-A0A326U189-F1
#
_cell.length_a   1.000
_cell.length_b   1.000
_cell.length_c   1.000
_cell.angle_alpha   90.00
_cell.angle_beta   90.00
_cell.angle_gamma   90.00
#
_symmetry.space_group_name_H-M   'P 1'
#
loop_
_entity.id
_entity.type
_entity.pdbx_description
1 polymer ?
#
loop_
_entity_poly.entity_id
_entity_poly.type
_entity_poly.pdbx_seq_one_letter_code
_entity_poly.pdbx_strand_id
1 'polypeptide(L)'
;MKESQEAYYHRQAVERLAQHIPFEVNKAAKSEQIEMLRGLVLRYGGTMNPALFGFEARCELERLGLWHRIGNAYEQEDNSDNWVF
;
A
#
# COMPACT_ATOMS: atom_id res chain seq x y z
N MET A 1 8.78 15.45 -5.26
CA MET A 1 7.81 16.09 -4.34
C MET A 1 7.89 15.40 -2.97
N LYS A 2 7.82 16.12 -1.84
CA LYS A 2 7.85 15.50 -0.51
C LYS A 2 6.48 14.89 -0.23
N GLU A 3 6.44 13.62 0.17
CA GLU A 3 5.20 12.92 0.59
C GLU A 3 4.47 13.76 1.65
N SER A 4 3.15 13.91 1.53
CA SER A 4 2.37 14.58 2.57
C SER A 4 2.39 13.76 3.87
N GLN A 5 2.24 14.41 5.02
CA GLN A 5 2.24 13.72 6.31
C GLN A 5 1.14 12.66 6.40
N GLU A 6 -0.03 12.94 5.80
CA GLU A 6 -1.15 12.01 5.73
C GLU A 6 -0.84 10.81 4.84
N ALA A 7 -0.28 11.02 3.64
CA ALA A 7 0.14 9.95 2.74
C ALA A 7 1.19 9.05 3.39
N TYR A 8 2.15 9.66 4.10
CA TYR A 8 3.15 8.94 4.89
C TYR A 8 2.50 8.04 5.95
N TYR A 9 1.51 8.55 6.70
CA TYR A 9 0.83 7.77 7.73
C TYR A 9 0.01 6.62 7.14
N HIS A 10 -0.71 6.84 6.05
CA HIS A 10 -1.45 5.77 5.38
C HIS A 10 -0.51 4.68 4.86
N ARG A 11 0.60 5.06 4.22
CA ARG A 11 1.60 4.09 3.76
C ARG A 11 2.20 3.29 4.92
N GLN A 12 2.57 3.97 6.01
CA GLN A 12 3.10 3.30 7.21
C GLN A 12 2.09 2.35 7.85
N ALA A 13 0.80 2.69 7.86
CA ALA A 13 -0.25 1.81 8.37
C ALA A 13 -0.37 0.54 7.52
N VAL A 14 -0.38 0.69 6.18
CA VAL A 14 -0.40 -0.44 5.23
C VAL A 14 0.82 -1.33 5.43
N GLU A 15 2.02 -0.74 5.51
CA GLU A 15 3.27 -1.47 5.65
C GLU A 15 3.33 -2.28 6.96
N ARG A 16 2.97 -1.66 8.09
CA ARG A 16 2.96 -2.34 9.39
C ARG A 16 1.93 -3.47 9.46
N LEU A 17 0.72 -3.25 8.93
CA LEU A 17 -0.30 -4.30 8.88
C LEU A 17 0.14 -5.47 8.00
N ALA A 18 0.68 -5.20 6.81
CA ALA A 18 1.17 -6.23 5.91
C ALA A 18 2.32 -7.04 6.54
N GLN A 19 3.21 -6.40 7.30
CA GLN A 19 4.29 -7.10 8.01
C GLN A 19 3.77 -7.94 9.20
N HIS A 20 2.68 -7.52 9.84
CA HIS A 20 2.13 -8.19 11.03
C HIS A 20 1.23 -9.39 10.70
N ILE A 21 0.33 -9.25 9.72
CA ILE A 21 -0.70 -10.25 9.37
C ILE A 21 -0.16 -11.68 9.21
N PRO A 22 1.01 -11.93 8.56
CA PRO A 22 1.55 -13.28 8.44
C PRO A 22 1.69 -14.01 9.78
N PHE A 23 2.06 -13.29 10.84
CA PHE A 23 2.35 -13.83 12.17
C PHE A 23 1.15 -13.83 13.12
N GLU A 24 0.03 -13.22 12.74
CA GLU A 24 -1.19 -13.25 13.56
C GLU A 24 -1.74 -14.68 13.64
N VAL A 25 -1.85 -15.18 14.87
CA VAL A 25 -2.30 -16.55 15.19
C VAL A 25 -3.82 -16.57 15.41
N ASN A 26 -4.39 -15.50 15.95
CA ASN A 26 -5.82 -15.41 16.16
C ASN A 26 -6.53 -15.19 14.81
N LYS A 27 -7.30 -16.19 14.37
CA LYS A 27 -7.98 -16.16 13.07
C LYS A 27 -8.97 -15.00 12.92
N ALA A 28 -9.67 -14.63 13.99
CA ALA A 28 -10.62 -13.53 13.95
C ALA A 28 -9.88 -12.18 13.80
N ALA A 29 -8.84 -11.97 14.61
CA ALA A 29 -8.00 -10.77 14.52
C ALA A 29 -7.30 -10.67 13.15
N LYS A 30 -6.80 -11.79 12.63
CA LYS A 30 -6.16 -11.85 11.30
C LYS A 30 -7.13 -11.44 10.20
N SER A 31 -8.38 -11.93 10.25
CA SER A 31 -9.41 -11.56 9.29
C SER A 31 -9.73 -10.07 9.37
N GLU A 32 -9.84 -9.51 10.58
CA GLU A 32 -10.10 -8.09 10.79
C GLU A 32 -8.95 -7.23 10.26
N GLN A 33 -7.70 -7.60 10.55
CA GLN A 33 -6.50 -6.91 10.05
C GLN A 33 -6.42 -6.94 8.52
N ILE A 34 -6.78 -8.06 7.88
CA ILE A 34 -6.83 -8.18 6.42
C ILE A 34 -7.87 -7.21 5.84
N GLU A 35 -9.06 -7.10 6.44
CA GLU A 35 -10.09 -6.17 5.98
C GLU A 35 -9.72 -4.70 6.23
N MET A 36 -9.05 -4.40 7.35
CA MET A 36 -8.46 -3.07 7.59
C MET A 36 -7.42 -2.72 6.52
N LEU A 37 -6.50 -3.65 6.23
CA LEU A 37 -5.48 -3.48 5.18
C LEU A 37 -6.12 -3.26 3.82
N ARG A 38 -7.11 -4.08 3.46
CA ARG A 38 -7.89 -3.93 2.22
C ARG A 38 -8.53 -2.54 2.13
N GLY A 39 -9.15 -2.07 3.22
CA GLY A 39 -9.78 -0.75 3.28
C GLY A 39 -8.78 0.39 3.04
N LEU A 40 -7.59 0.32 3.65
CA LEU A 40 -6.53 1.31 3.44
C LEU A 40 -6.01 1.31 2.00
N VAL A 41 -5.73 0.13 1.44
CA VAL A 41 -5.22 0.00 0.08
C VAL A 41 -6.25 0.48 -0.95
N LEU A 42 -7.53 0.15 -0.79
CA LEU A 42 -8.56 0.59 -1.72
C LEU A 42 -8.78 2.10 -1.71
N ARG A 43 -8.63 2.75 -0.55
CA ARG A 43 -8.85 4.20 -0.41
C ARG A 43 -7.62 5.03 -0.79
N TYR A 44 -6.43 4.57 -0.40
CA TYR A 44 -5.22 5.37 -0.43
C TYR A 44 -4.08 4.75 -1.26
N GLY A 45 -4.20 3.49 -1.66
CA GLY A 45 -3.12 2.77 -2.34
C GLY A 45 -2.67 3.42 -3.64
N GLY A 46 -3.60 3.98 -4.42
CA GLY A 46 -3.31 4.58 -5.73
C GLY A 46 -2.28 5.72 -5.67
N THR A 47 -2.25 6.49 -4.58
CA THR A 47 -1.34 7.64 -4.42
C THR A 47 -0.04 7.29 -3.69
N MET A 48 0.13 6.04 -3.25
CA MET A 48 1.34 5.60 -2.55
C MET A 48 2.45 5.29 -3.55
N ASN A 49 3.68 5.67 -3.23
CA ASN A 49 4.85 5.27 -4.01
C ASN A 49 5.21 3.80 -3.70
N PRO A 50 5.13 2.88 -4.68
CA PRO A 50 5.45 1.46 -4.47
C PRO A 50 6.91 1.22 -4.03
N ALA A 51 7.85 2.07 -4.43
CA ALA A 51 9.27 1.94 -4.11
C ALA A 51 9.59 2.17 -2.62
N LEU A 52 8.64 2.70 -1.85
CA LEU A 52 8.79 2.96 -0.42
C LEU A 52 8.33 1.81 0.47
N PHE A 53 7.86 0.69 -0.11
CA PHE A 53 7.48 -0.50 0.65
C PHE A 53 8.65 -1.46 0.79
N GLY A 54 8.86 -1.97 2.01
CA GLY A 54 9.77 -3.08 2.27
C GLY A 54 9.32 -4.39 1.60
N PHE A 55 10.28 -5.32 1.47
CA PHE A 55 10.09 -6.61 0.80
C PHE A 55 8.94 -7.43 1.40
N GLU A 56 8.89 -7.53 2.74
CA GLU A 56 7.90 -8.33 3.46
C GLU A 56 6.48 -7.82 3.22
N ALA A 57 6.29 -6.49 3.30
CA ALA A 57 5.01 -5.87 3.04
C ALA A 57 4.55 -6.08 1.60
N ARG A 58 5.47 -5.95 0.63
CA ARG A 58 5.19 -6.23 -0.77
C ARG A 58 4.75 -7.68 -0.98
N CYS A 59 5.48 -8.65 -0.45
CA CYS A 59 5.12 -10.07 -0.59
C CYS A 59 3.73 -10.37 -0.02
N GLU A 60 3.39 -9.79 1.13
CA GLU A 60 2.07 -9.98 1.71
C GLU A 60 0.97 -9.31 0.88
N LEU A 61 1.21 -8.09 0.39
CA LEU A 61 0.28 -7.40 -0.50
C LEU A 61 0.09 -8.17 -1.83
N GLU A 62 1.12 -8.79 -2.37
CA GLU A 62 1.03 -9.69 -3.54
C GLU A 62 0.22 -10.95 -3.21
N ARG A 63 0.50 -11.60 -2.07
CA ARG A 63 -0.21 -12.80 -1.59
C ARG A 63 -1.71 -12.55 -1.40
N LEU A 64 -2.07 -11.35 -0.93
CA LEU A 64 -3.46 -10.91 -0.74
C LEU A 64 -4.09 -10.34 -2.03
N GLY A 65 -3.34 -10.25 -3.13
CA GLY A 65 -3.82 -9.68 -4.39
C GLY A 65 -4.10 -8.18 -4.32
N LEU A 66 -3.47 -7.46 -3.40
CA LEU A 66 -3.65 -6.01 -3.17
C LEU A 66 -2.56 -5.16 -3.85
N TRP A 67 -1.40 -5.75 -4.19
CA TRP A 67 -0.25 -5.01 -4.73
C TRP A 67 -0.56 -4.19 -5.99
N HIS A 68 -1.37 -4.72 -6.92
CA HIS A 68 -1.77 -4.04 -8.16
C HIS A 68 -2.61 -2.77 -7.97
N ARG A 69 -2.96 -2.41 -6.73
CA ARG A 69 -3.69 -1.19 -6.38
C ARG A 69 -2.76 -0.07 -5.88
N ILE A 70 -1.49 -0.40 -5.61
CA ILE A 70 -0.50 0.55 -5.10
C ILE A 70 0.11 1.31 -6.27
N GLY A 71 0.12 2.64 -6.22
CA GLY A 71 0.81 3.48 -7.20
C GLY A 71 0.08 3.72 -8.52
N ASN A 72 -1.15 3.22 -8.71
CA ASN A 72 -1.89 3.42 -9.96
C ASN A 72 -2.12 4.89 -10.35
N ALA A 73 -2.25 5.79 -9.36
CA ALA A 73 -2.33 7.23 -9.60
C ALA A 73 -0.95 7.91 -9.53
N TYR A 74 0.02 7.30 -8.83
CA TYR A 74 1.41 7.75 -8.79
C TYR A 74 2.09 7.64 -10.17
N GLU A 75 1.86 6.55 -10.90
CA GLU A 75 2.41 6.34 -12.25
C GLU A 75 1.76 7.25 -13.32
N GLN A 76 0.52 7.71 -13.08
CA GLN A 76 -0.17 8.63 -14.00
C GLN A 76 0.36 10.08 -13.90
N GLU A 77 0.80 10.52 -12.72
CA GLU A 77 1.43 11.83 -12.54
C GLU A 77 2.84 11.88 -13.14
N ASP A 78 3.66 10.83 -12.95
CA ASP A 78 5.04 10.78 -13.47
C ASP A 78 5.10 10.75 -15.02
N ASN A 79 4.06 10.24 -15.68
CA ASN A 79 3.98 10.19 -17.14
C ASN A 79 3.41 11.47 -17.77
N SER A 80 2.85 12.39 -16.96
CA SER A 80 2.27 13.64 -17.45
C SER A 80 3.32 14.71 -17.81
N ASP A 81 4.57 14.53 -17.34
CA ASP A 81 5.72 15.39 -17.64
C ASP A 81 6.44 15.03 -18.96
N ASN A 82 6.00 13.98 -19.68
CA ASN A 82 6.69 13.49 -20.89
C ASN A 82 6.07 13.95 -22.23
N TRP A 83 5.27 15.01 -22.23
CA TRP A 83 4.83 15.66 -23.48
C TRP A 83 5.90 16.63 -23.97
N VAL A 84 6.91 16.10 -24.65
CA VAL A 84 7.86 16.90 -25.43
C VAL A 84 7.23 17.20 -26.80
N PHE A 85 7.07 18.50 -27.10
CA PHE A 85 6.65 19.04 -28.40
C PHE A 85 7.65 18.73 -29.52
#